data_AF-A0A1V6AV81-F1
#
_entry.id   AF-A0A1V6AV81-F1
#
_cell.length_a   1.000
_cell.length_b   1.000
_cell.length_c   1.000
_cell.angle_alpha   90.00
_cell.angle_beta   90.00
_cell.angle_gamma   90.00
#
_symmetry.space_group_name_H-M   'P 1'
#
loop_
_entity.id
_entity.type
_entity.pdbx_description
1 polymer ?
#
loop_
_entity_poly.entity_id
_entity_poly.type
_entity_poly.pdbx_seq_one_letter_code
_entity_poly.pdbx_strand_id
1 'polypeptide(L)'
;MPKDKAHPLAYLSESGAFLISRISRRPWLEPLYAISLGSQADLRLSDYLRFLRDETEVKVVAVYVESFMAGDGYLAAKAVREITRSPGRSVIIYKGGRSPAKEGSGAEELDGIGVERGKKWTRGEGSAEGTEERERSERGEWAAEKSAGMSVRAGAIAGASAGMEKRMDGGMDKGEEKKPEKKTEARPGADYELFRAVFEDAGALIADTIAEFESFVSGALLLGGKSVDGNRVALMSNAGFECVVMSDNLGNGEERLEPAAFSTETMRRIGEALAPLGINKIQDIRNPLDVTPVADDAAFAAAAGAVLDDPGVDCAVISPLPLGPVLQTLPAGEGHREDMEGEGSIGKRLIEISKATDKPFVVNVDSGADYDPLCAMLEEAGIPVFRDCDAAVRFMRKWVGRRRIWTTPSRSMISRTSTRNGSPRPTARSG
;
A
#
# COMPACT_ATOMS: atom_id res chain seq x y z
N MET A 1 13.97 5.71 3.13
CA MET A 1 14.73 5.41 1.89
C MET A 1 15.52 6.64 1.46
N PRO A 2 16.74 6.50 0.88
CA PRO A 2 17.51 7.65 0.41
C PRO A 2 16.73 8.43 -0.64
N LYS A 3 16.70 9.77 -0.54
CA LYS A 3 15.97 10.68 -1.46
C LYS A 3 16.56 10.71 -2.89
N ASP A 4 17.69 10.05 -3.11
CA ASP A 4 18.50 10.19 -4.31
C ASP A 4 18.35 9.01 -5.30
N LYS A 5 17.45 8.06 -4.99
CA LYS A 5 17.19 6.89 -5.85
C LYS A 5 15.71 6.72 -6.10
N ALA A 6 15.37 6.45 -7.36
CA ALA A 6 14.04 6.02 -7.73
C ALA A 6 13.65 4.75 -6.93
N HIS A 7 12.45 4.77 -6.38
CA HIS A 7 11.81 3.68 -5.70
C HIS A 7 11.40 2.63 -6.73
N PRO A 8 11.45 1.33 -6.40
CA PRO A 8 11.08 0.23 -7.30
C PRO A 8 9.56 0.14 -7.51
N LEU A 9 8.94 1.26 -7.86
CA LEU A 9 7.51 1.51 -8.00
C LEU A 9 7.19 1.85 -9.46
N ALA A 10 6.18 1.19 -10.01
CA ALA A 10 5.45 1.66 -11.17
C ALA A 10 4.05 2.10 -10.74
N TYR A 11 3.66 3.32 -11.07
CA TYR A 11 2.38 3.90 -10.73
C TYR A 11 1.57 4.11 -12.00
N LEU A 12 0.47 3.37 -12.16
CA LEU A 12 -0.43 3.48 -13.29
C LEU A 12 -1.76 4.09 -12.84
N SER A 13 -2.32 4.99 -13.63
CA SER A 13 -3.58 5.64 -13.30
C SER A 13 -4.37 5.99 -14.55
N GLU A 14 -5.67 5.67 -14.58
CA GLU A 14 -6.58 6.21 -15.60
C GLU A 14 -6.78 7.72 -15.49
N SER A 15 -6.64 8.28 -14.28
CA SER A 15 -6.75 9.72 -14.02
C SER A 15 -5.37 10.35 -13.81
N GLY A 16 -4.96 11.22 -14.71
CA GLY A 16 -3.71 11.98 -14.57
C GLY A 16 -3.71 12.91 -13.35
N ALA A 17 -4.85 13.54 -13.05
CA ALA A 17 -5.03 14.37 -11.86
C ALA A 17 -4.89 13.55 -10.56
N PHE A 18 -5.45 12.33 -10.54
CA PHE A 18 -5.25 11.41 -9.42
C PHE A 18 -3.76 11.12 -9.23
N LEU A 19 -3.06 10.68 -10.28
CA LEU A 19 -1.64 10.33 -10.25
C LEU A 19 -0.77 11.48 -9.70
N ILE A 20 -0.89 12.67 -10.28
CA ILE A 20 -0.05 13.81 -9.89
C ILE A 20 -0.36 14.26 -8.46
N SER A 21 -1.63 14.18 -8.02
CA SER A 21 -2.00 14.51 -6.64
C SER A 21 -1.41 13.54 -5.62
N ARG A 22 -1.30 12.25 -5.97
CA ARG A 22 -0.73 11.22 -5.09
C ARG A 22 0.78 11.37 -4.96
N ILE A 23 1.46 11.59 -6.08
CA ILE A 23 2.92 11.83 -6.07
C ILE A 23 3.24 13.11 -5.30
N SER A 24 2.48 14.19 -5.51
CA SER A 24 2.68 15.47 -4.80
C SER A 24 2.53 15.35 -3.27
N ARG A 25 1.59 14.53 -2.79
CA ARG A 25 1.41 14.27 -1.34
C ARG A 25 2.56 13.51 -0.69
N ARG A 26 3.42 12.85 -1.48
CA ARG A 26 4.58 12.11 -0.99
C ARG A 26 5.84 12.58 -1.73
N PRO A 27 6.37 13.76 -1.40
CA PRO A 27 7.52 14.34 -2.11
C PRO A 27 8.79 13.48 -2.01
N TRP A 28 8.85 12.54 -1.07
CA TRP A 28 9.92 11.55 -0.96
C TRP A 28 9.76 10.35 -1.90
N LEU A 29 8.57 10.13 -2.48
CA LEU A 29 8.29 8.99 -3.34
C LEU A 29 8.60 9.34 -4.80
N GLU A 30 9.66 8.76 -5.33
CA GLU A 30 10.07 8.91 -6.73
C GLU A 30 9.93 7.56 -7.45
N PRO A 31 8.85 7.29 -8.21
CA PRO A 31 8.69 6.00 -8.89
C PRO A 31 9.61 5.84 -10.10
N LEU A 32 9.98 4.60 -10.44
CA LEU A 32 10.63 4.28 -11.72
C LEU A 32 9.73 4.64 -12.91
N TYR A 33 8.42 4.42 -12.77
CA TYR A 33 7.42 4.74 -13.79
C TYR A 33 6.21 5.43 -13.15
N ALA A 34 5.77 6.54 -13.73
CA ALA A 34 4.50 7.18 -13.44
C ALA A 34 3.74 7.36 -14.76
N ILE A 35 2.69 6.57 -14.97
CA ILE A 35 2.01 6.39 -16.25
C ILE A 35 0.55 6.79 -16.11
N SER A 36 0.14 7.81 -16.87
CA SER A 36 -1.27 8.17 -17.04
C SER A 36 -1.84 7.45 -18.26
N LEU A 37 -2.83 6.59 -18.06
CA LEU A 37 -3.44 5.77 -19.12
C LEU A 37 -4.45 6.56 -19.97
N GLY A 38 -5.08 7.57 -19.39
CA GLY A 38 -6.11 8.38 -20.05
C GLY A 38 -7.26 7.54 -20.61
N SER A 39 -7.63 7.80 -21.86
CA SER A 39 -8.78 7.17 -22.53
C SER A 39 -8.57 5.70 -22.91
N GLN A 40 -7.32 5.23 -22.98
CA GLN A 40 -6.96 3.86 -23.43
C GLN A 40 -7.47 3.51 -24.84
N ALA A 41 -7.38 4.47 -25.78
CA ALA A 41 -7.79 4.26 -27.18
C ALA A 41 -6.87 3.27 -27.94
N ASP A 42 -5.58 3.24 -27.59
CA ASP A 42 -4.59 2.34 -28.17
C ASP A 42 -4.06 1.37 -27.09
N LEU A 43 -3.07 1.82 -26.31
CA LEU A 43 -2.53 1.04 -25.18
C LEU A 43 -3.50 1.01 -24.00
N ARG A 44 -3.71 -0.18 -23.44
CA ARG A 44 -4.61 -0.45 -22.32
C ARG A 44 -3.83 -0.81 -21.06
N LEU A 45 -4.50 -0.83 -19.91
CA LEU A 45 -3.89 -1.20 -18.64
C LEU A 45 -3.17 -2.57 -18.72
N SER A 46 -3.76 -3.56 -19.40
CA SER A 46 -3.13 -4.87 -19.53
C SER A 46 -1.81 -4.85 -20.33
N ASP A 47 -1.65 -3.94 -21.30
CA ASP A 47 -0.41 -3.78 -22.07
C ASP A 47 0.74 -3.33 -21.18
N TYR A 48 0.48 -2.29 -20.37
CA TYR A 48 1.48 -1.80 -19.42
C TYR A 48 1.80 -2.82 -18.32
N LEU A 49 0.80 -3.55 -17.81
CA LEU A 49 1.05 -4.62 -16.84
C LEU A 49 1.91 -5.75 -17.44
N ARG A 50 1.68 -6.11 -18.71
CA ARG A 50 2.51 -7.10 -19.41
C ARG A 50 3.93 -6.61 -19.63
N PHE A 51 4.12 -5.34 -19.96
CA PHE A 51 5.45 -4.73 -20.03
C PHE A 51 6.15 -4.79 -18.66
N LEU A 52 5.47 -4.32 -17.61
CA LEU A 52 6.02 -4.29 -16.25
C LEU A 52 6.30 -5.68 -15.68
N ARG A 53 5.64 -6.74 -16.15
CA ARG A 53 5.96 -8.12 -15.79
C ARG A 53 7.44 -8.43 -16.03
N ASP A 54 8.01 -7.95 -17.13
CA ASP A 54 9.39 -8.25 -17.52
C ASP A 54 10.40 -7.26 -16.90
N GLU A 55 9.91 -6.15 -16.33
CA GLU A 55 10.73 -5.14 -15.64
C GLU A 55 11.09 -5.57 -14.21
N THR A 56 12.23 -6.25 -14.08
CA THR A 56 12.67 -6.83 -12.80
C THR A 56 13.02 -5.80 -11.71
N GLU A 57 13.31 -4.55 -12.08
CA GLU A 57 13.57 -3.45 -11.14
C GLU A 57 12.30 -2.98 -10.43
N VAL A 58 11.13 -3.18 -11.06
CA VAL A 58 9.83 -2.82 -10.48
C VAL A 58 9.38 -3.91 -9.51
N LYS A 59 9.37 -3.60 -8.21
CA LYS A 59 8.91 -4.50 -7.15
C LYS A 59 7.47 -4.22 -6.74
N VAL A 60 7.01 -2.99 -6.87
CA VAL A 60 5.65 -2.58 -6.50
C VAL A 60 4.97 -1.96 -7.70
N VAL A 61 3.75 -2.41 -8.00
CA VAL A 61 2.90 -1.83 -9.05
C VAL A 61 1.65 -1.28 -8.39
N ALA A 62 1.47 0.04 -8.41
CA ALA A 62 0.29 0.72 -7.91
C ALA A 62 -0.63 1.06 -9.08
N VAL A 63 -1.91 0.69 -9.00
CA VAL A 63 -2.88 0.86 -10.08
C VAL A 63 -4.12 1.60 -9.57
N TYR A 64 -4.43 2.73 -10.21
CA TYR A 64 -5.76 3.33 -10.15
C TYR A 64 -6.52 3.05 -11.45
N VAL A 65 -7.71 2.45 -11.32
CA VAL A 65 -8.54 2.05 -12.47
C VAL A 65 -10.01 2.35 -12.17
N GLU A 66 -10.78 2.81 -13.14
CA GLU A 66 -12.22 3.08 -12.98
C GLU A 66 -13.07 2.10 -13.79
N SER A 67 -12.53 1.57 -14.88
CA SER A 67 -13.26 0.69 -15.81
C SER A 67 -12.27 -0.15 -16.61
N PHE A 68 -12.75 -1.11 -17.39
CA PHE A 68 -11.92 -1.83 -18.34
C PHE A 68 -12.53 -1.73 -19.73
N MET A 69 -11.68 -1.66 -20.75
CA MET A 69 -12.11 -1.92 -22.13
C MET A 69 -12.51 -3.39 -22.28
N ALA A 70 -13.30 -3.70 -23.31
CA ALA A 70 -13.77 -5.06 -23.57
C ALA A 70 -12.58 -6.04 -23.64
N GLY A 71 -12.63 -7.10 -22.82
CA GLY A 71 -11.58 -8.12 -22.70
C GLY A 71 -10.34 -7.72 -21.90
N ASP A 72 -10.13 -6.43 -21.62
CA ASP A 72 -8.90 -5.95 -20.99
C ASP A 72 -8.78 -6.38 -19.52
N GLY A 73 -9.89 -6.43 -18.77
CA GLY A 73 -9.88 -6.86 -17.37
C GLY A 73 -9.36 -8.28 -17.16
N TYR A 74 -9.69 -9.21 -18.08
CA TYR A 74 -9.15 -10.58 -18.05
C TYR A 74 -7.64 -10.61 -18.31
N LEU A 75 -7.17 -9.84 -19.30
CA LEU A 75 -5.75 -9.74 -19.63
C LEU A 75 -4.95 -9.06 -18.51
N ALA A 76 -5.51 -8.03 -17.90
CA ALA A 76 -4.93 -7.35 -16.74
C ALA A 76 -4.81 -8.31 -15.56
N ALA A 77 -5.86 -9.04 -15.20
CA ALA A 77 -5.80 -10.04 -14.13
C ALA A 77 -4.76 -11.14 -14.40
N LYS A 78 -4.63 -11.59 -15.66
CA LYS A 78 -3.58 -12.53 -16.06
C LYS A 78 -2.18 -11.94 -15.85
N ALA A 79 -1.95 -10.69 -16.27
CA ALA A 79 -0.67 -10.01 -16.09
C ALA A 79 -0.34 -9.79 -14.60
N VAL A 80 -1.34 -9.40 -13.80
CA VAL A 80 -1.21 -9.29 -12.33
C VAL A 80 -0.73 -10.61 -11.73
N ARG A 81 -1.38 -11.72 -12.09
CA ARG A 81 -0.98 -13.07 -11.65
C ARG A 81 0.45 -13.43 -12.02
N GLU A 82 0.92 -13.03 -13.20
CA GLU A 82 2.30 -13.27 -13.61
C GLU A 82 3.29 -12.41 -12.81
N ILE A 83 2.95 -11.14 -12.53
CA ILE A 83 3.77 -10.25 -11.69
C ILE A 83 3.87 -10.78 -10.25
N THR A 84 2.74 -11.11 -9.62
CA THR A 84 2.65 -11.44 -8.20
C THR A 84 3.20 -12.83 -7.86
N ARG A 85 3.34 -13.72 -8.86
CA ARG A 85 4.08 -14.98 -8.72
C ARG A 85 5.57 -14.79 -8.51
N SER A 86 6.12 -13.67 -8.97
CA SER A 86 7.54 -13.38 -8.79
C SER A 86 7.80 -12.97 -7.33
N PRO A 87 8.74 -13.64 -6.62
CA PRO A 87 9.03 -13.31 -5.23
C PRO A 87 9.38 -11.84 -5.02
N GLY A 88 8.83 -11.24 -3.96
CA GLY A 88 9.09 -9.85 -3.58
C GLY A 88 8.34 -8.81 -4.43
N ARG A 89 7.49 -9.24 -5.38
CA ARG A 89 6.67 -8.32 -6.17
C ARG A 89 5.25 -8.22 -5.63
N SER A 90 4.67 -7.03 -5.69
CA SER A 90 3.30 -6.77 -5.25
C SER A 90 2.57 -5.88 -6.25
N VAL A 91 1.31 -6.18 -6.51
CA VAL A 91 0.40 -5.30 -7.24
C VAL A 91 -0.65 -4.80 -6.26
N ILE A 92 -0.83 -3.49 -6.16
CA ILE A 92 -1.84 -2.84 -5.32
C ILE A 92 -2.81 -2.12 -6.24
N ILE A 93 -4.11 -2.32 -6.05
CA ILE A 93 -5.13 -1.72 -6.92
C ILE A 93 -6.18 -0.97 -6.09
N TYR A 94 -6.45 0.27 -6.49
CA TYR A 94 -7.61 1.03 -6.06
C TYR A 94 -8.57 1.20 -7.24
N LYS A 95 -9.75 0.57 -7.14
CA LYS A 95 -10.83 0.69 -8.13
C LYS A 95 -11.74 1.88 -7.80
N GLY A 96 -11.78 2.91 -8.64
CA GLY A 96 -12.74 4.01 -8.57
C GLY A 96 -14.13 3.60 -9.06
N GLY A 97 -15.13 4.49 -8.92
CA GLY A 97 -16.47 4.28 -9.49
C GLY A 97 -17.25 3.09 -8.90
N ARG A 98 -17.22 2.91 -7.58
CA ARG A 98 -17.90 1.77 -6.90
C ARG A 98 -19.37 2.01 -6.60
N SER A 99 -19.79 3.26 -6.56
CA SER A 99 -21.17 3.65 -6.28
C SER A 99 -22.08 3.36 -7.47
N PRO A 100 -23.39 3.15 -7.23
CA PRO A 100 -24.37 3.22 -8.30
C PRO A 100 -24.25 4.54 -9.03
N ALA A 101 -23.93 4.48 -10.32
CA ALA A 101 -23.96 5.63 -11.18
C ALA A 101 -25.35 6.27 -11.05
N LYS A 102 -25.40 7.54 -10.65
CA LYS A 102 -26.52 8.37 -11.09
C LYS A 102 -26.31 8.54 -12.59
N GLU A 103 -27.31 8.17 -13.39
CA GLU A 103 -27.34 8.57 -14.79
C GLU A 103 -27.11 10.09 -14.85
N GLY A 104 -26.02 10.52 -15.51
CA GLY A 104 -25.84 11.92 -15.87
C GLY A 104 -24.75 12.74 -15.15
N SER A 105 -23.63 12.16 -14.72
CA SER A 105 -22.39 12.95 -14.55
C SER A 105 -21.32 12.42 -15.50
N GLY A 106 -21.44 12.81 -16.77
CA GLY A 106 -20.38 12.63 -17.75
C GLY A 106 -19.09 13.28 -17.27
N ALA A 107 -17.97 12.65 -17.60
CA ALA A 107 -16.66 13.25 -17.49
C ALA A 107 -16.69 14.63 -18.19
N GLU A 108 -16.44 15.70 -17.44
CA GLU A 108 -15.90 16.89 -18.07
C GLU A 108 -14.50 16.52 -18.56
N GLU A 109 -14.40 16.37 -19.86
CA GLU A 109 -13.17 16.26 -20.61
C GLU A 109 -12.39 17.56 -20.40
N LEU A 110 -11.40 17.54 -19.50
CA LEU A 110 -10.39 18.59 -19.44
C LEU A 110 -9.40 18.35 -20.58
N ASP A 111 -9.82 18.74 -21.78
CA ASP A 111 -8.93 18.96 -22.92
C ASP A 111 -7.91 20.03 -22.53
N GLY A 112 -6.62 19.66 -22.55
CA GLY A 112 -5.48 20.57 -22.48
C GLY A 112 -5.28 21.28 -21.14
N ILE A 113 -4.27 20.84 -20.38
CA ILE A 113 -3.65 21.70 -19.37
C ILE A 113 -2.84 22.76 -20.13
N GLY A 114 -3.50 23.86 -20.48
CA GLY A 114 -2.85 25.11 -20.84
C GLY A 114 -2.17 25.72 -19.60
N VAL A 115 -0.89 26.03 -19.72
CA VAL A 115 -0.12 26.77 -18.70
C VAL A 115 -0.53 28.24 -18.78
N GLU A 116 -1.39 28.70 -17.88
CA GLU A 116 -1.51 30.12 -17.57
C GLU A 116 -0.64 30.47 -16.36
N ARG A 117 0.27 31.46 -16.54
CA ARG A 117 1.10 31.99 -15.46
C ARG A 117 0.27 32.89 -14.53
N GLY A 118 0.04 32.39 -13.32
CA GLY A 118 0.09 33.13 -12.06
C GLY A 118 -0.89 34.30 -11.86
N LYS A 119 -2.00 34.04 -11.18
CA LYS A 119 -2.47 34.96 -10.13
C LYS A 119 -2.35 34.29 -8.77
N LYS A 120 -1.52 34.91 -7.92
CA LYS A 120 -1.37 34.65 -6.50
C LYS A 120 -2.73 34.84 -5.84
N TRP A 121 -3.24 33.81 -5.16
CA TRP A 121 -4.40 33.97 -4.29
C TRP A 121 -3.98 34.79 -3.07
N THR A 122 -4.32 36.07 -3.07
CA THR A 122 -4.35 36.91 -1.86
C THR A 122 -5.79 37.34 -1.63
N ARG A 123 -6.28 37.05 -0.42
CA ARG A 123 -7.57 37.55 0.07
C ARG A 123 -7.56 39.07 -0.08
N GLY A 124 -8.54 39.58 -0.83
CA GLY A 124 -8.42 40.87 -1.51
C GLY A 124 -8.36 42.08 -0.60
N GLU A 125 -7.80 43.16 -1.15
CA GLU A 125 -8.16 44.56 -0.93
C GLU A 125 -7.46 45.42 -2.01
N GLY A 126 -8.20 46.37 -2.60
CA GLY A 126 -7.66 47.65 -3.10
C GLY A 126 -7.02 47.75 -4.51
N SER A 127 -7.86 48.12 -5.49
CA SER A 127 -7.69 49.21 -6.50
C SER A 127 -6.39 49.47 -7.30
N ALA A 128 -6.61 49.53 -8.63
CA ALA A 128 -6.21 50.57 -9.62
C ALA A 128 -4.84 50.55 -10.34
N GLU A 129 -4.95 50.62 -11.69
CA GLU A 129 -4.05 51.21 -12.72
C GLU A 129 -2.65 50.57 -12.90
N GLY A 130 -2.06 50.42 -14.09
CA GLY A 130 -2.35 50.90 -15.43
C GLY A 130 -1.44 50.19 -16.45
N THR A 131 -1.80 50.34 -17.71
CA THR A 131 -1.30 49.67 -18.91
C THR A 131 0.06 50.18 -19.39
N GLU A 132 1.09 49.33 -19.45
CA GLU A 132 2.30 49.57 -20.29
C GLU A 132 3.09 48.29 -20.66
N GLU A 133 2.65 47.10 -20.25
CA GLU A 133 3.47 45.86 -20.35
C GLU A 133 3.13 44.97 -21.57
N ARG A 134 2.38 45.50 -22.55
CA ARG A 134 1.87 44.70 -23.68
C ARG A 134 2.78 44.65 -24.91
N GLU A 135 3.83 45.47 -24.97
CA GLU A 135 4.66 45.61 -26.20
C GLU A 135 6.04 44.93 -26.13
N ARG A 136 6.36 44.22 -25.03
CA ARG A 136 7.66 43.54 -24.88
C ARG A 136 7.62 42.03 -25.15
N SER A 137 6.44 41.46 -25.35
CA SER A 137 6.22 40.01 -25.56
C SER A 137 6.62 39.50 -26.95
N GLU A 138 6.76 40.37 -27.96
CA GLU A 138 6.89 39.94 -29.35
C GLU A 138 8.34 39.66 -29.80
N ARG A 139 9.34 39.87 -28.93
CA ARG A 139 10.77 39.79 -29.30
C ARG A 139 11.55 38.59 -28.76
N GLY A 140 10.90 37.52 -28.30
CA GLY A 140 11.51 36.17 -28.27
C GLY A 140 12.88 36.02 -27.60
N GLU A 141 13.21 36.80 -26.57
CA GLU A 141 14.48 36.72 -25.85
C GLU A 141 14.23 36.48 -24.36
N TRP A 142 14.09 35.22 -23.91
CA TRP A 142 14.38 34.84 -22.53
C TRP A 142 14.84 33.38 -22.50
N ALA A 143 16.15 33.18 -22.62
CA ALA A 143 16.85 32.01 -22.12
C ALA A 143 17.92 32.48 -21.12
N ALA A 144 18.13 31.67 -20.08
CA ALA A 144 19.22 31.74 -19.11
C ALA A 144 19.20 32.89 -18.10
N GLU A 145 18.61 32.65 -16.93
CA GLU A 145 19.26 32.74 -15.61
C GLU A 145 18.19 32.86 -14.50
N LYS A 146 18.41 32.12 -13.40
CA LYS A 146 17.61 32.02 -12.17
C LYS A 146 16.44 31.02 -12.16
N SER A 147 16.81 29.75 -12.02
CA SER A 147 16.05 28.76 -11.24
C SER A 147 17.03 27.67 -10.77
N ALA A 148 17.87 28.02 -9.80
CA ALA A 148 18.56 27.05 -8.96
C ALA A 148 17.67 26.80 -7.74
N GLY A 149 17.08 25.60 -7.66
CA GLY A 149 16.27 25.15 -6.53
C GLY A 149 14.98 24.48 -6.97
N MET A 150 14.94 23.14 -6.88
CA MET A 150 13.82 22.22 -7.19
C MET A 150 13.62 21.89 -8.68
N SER A 151 14.52 21.07 -9.22
CA SER A 151 14.24 20.26 -10.41
C SER A 151 13.69 18.89 -9.99
N VAL A 152 12.39 18.70 -10.03
CA VAL A 152 11.83 17.36 -10.23
C VAL A 152 12.07 17.03 -11.69
N ARG A 153 12.86 16.00 -11.99
CA ARG A 153 13.16 15.58 -13.37
C ARG A 153 11.87 15.09 -14.04
N ALA A 154 11.16 15.97 -14.74
CA ALA A 154 10.04 15.66 -15.64
C ALA A 154 10.44 14.84 -16.89
N GLY A 155 11.59 14.15 -16.87
CA GLY A 155 12.14 13.40 -18.01
C GLY A 155 11.62 11.96 -18.14
N ALA A 156 11.00 11.39 -17.09
CA ALA A 156 10.57 9.99 -17.10
C ALA A 156 9.22 9.76 -17.81
N ILE A 157 8.37 10.79 -17.90
CA ILE A 157 6.98 10.67 -18.40
C ILE A 157 6.95 10.53 -19.94
N ALA A 158 7.85 11.21 -20.66
CA ALA A 158 7.90 11.18 -22.12
C ALA A 158 8.81 10.08 -22.71
N GLY A 159 9.86 9.70 -21.98
CA GLY A 159 10.85 8.72 -22.46
C GLY A 159 10.34 7.27 -22.50
N ALA A 160 9.43 6.90 -21.60
CA ALA A 160 8.87 5.55 -21.53
C ALA A 160 7.91 5.24 -22.70
N SER A 161 7.03 6.18 -23.07
CA SER A 161 6.16 6.04 -24.26
C SER A 161 6.97 6.03 -25.56
N ALA A 162 7.93 6.95 -25.72
CA ALA A 162 8.73 7.05 -26.95
C ALA A 162 9.71 5.88 -27.16
N GLY A 163 10.19 5.26 -26.07
CA GLY A 163 11.07 4.08 -26.13
C GLY A 163 10.32 2.78 -26.49
N MET A 164 9.04 2.69 -26.15
CA MET A 164 8.17 1.55 -26.44
C MET A 164 7.63 1.61 -27.88
N GLU A 165 7.23 2.80 -28.36
CA GLU A 165 6.87 3.05 -29.76
C GLU A 165 8.02 2.67 -30.72
N LYS A 166 9.26 3.07 -30.41
CA LYS A 166 10.44 2.78 -31.24
C LYS A 166 10.83 1.30 -31.34
N ARG A 167 10.40 0.44 -30.40
CA ARG A 167 10.73 -0.99 -30.40
C ARG A 167 9.65 -1.86 -31.06
N MET A 168 8.51 -1.28 -31.41
CA MET A 168 7.38 -1.95 -32.05
C MET A 168 7.21 -1.55 -33.52
N ASP A 169 8.16 -0.80 -34.09
CA ASP A 169 8.07 -0.24 -35.43
C ASP A 169 8.37 -1.29 -36.51
N GLY A 170 7.36 -2.13 -36.76
CA GLY A 170 7.24 -3.01 -37.91
C GLY A 170 6.04 -2.60 -38.75
N GLY A 171 6.15 -1.48 -39.47
CA GLY A 171 5.30 -1.11 -40.61
C GLY A 171 3.84 -0.74 -40.28
N MET A 172 3.59 0.52 -39.93
CA MET A 172 2.24 1.08 -39.88
C MET A 172 1.78 1.59 -41.24
N ASP A 173 0.80 0.88 -41.82
CA ASP A 173 -0.08 1.40 -42.86
C ASP A 173 -1.04 2.44 -42.24
N LYS A 174 -1.34 3.51 -42.96
CA LYS A 174 -2.20 4.61 -42.47
C LYS A 174 -3.68 4.16 -42.48
N GLY A 175 -4.08 3.45 -41.44
CA GLY A 175 -5.47 3.04 -41.20
C GLY A 175 -6.34 4.19 -40.68
N GLU A 176 -7.59 4.21 -41.15
CA GLU A 176 -8.65 5.17 -40.82
C GLU A 176 -8.87 5.40 -39.30
N GLU A 177 -9.25 6.64 -38.95
CA GLU A 177 -9.69 7.05 -37.62
C GLU A 177 -10.84 6.15 -37.12
N LYS A 178 -10.54 5.18 -36.26
CA LYS A 178 -11.55 4.33 -35.62
C LYS A 178 -12.30 5.13 -34.56
N LYS A 179 -13.63 5.07 -34.58
CA LYS A 179 -14.49 5.57 -33.49
C LYS A 179 -14.01 4.99 -32.14
N PRO A 180 -13.99 5.78 -31.06
CA PRO A 180 -13.58 5.28 -29.75
C PRO A 180 -14.47 4.11 -29.34
N GLU A 181 -13.86 2.97 -28.99
CA GLU A 181 -14.56 1.84 -28.41
C GLU A 181 -15.23 2.30 -27.10
N LYS A 182 -16.53 2.00 -26.95
CA LYS A 182 -17.25 2.37 -25.72
C LYS A 182 -16.68 1.57 -24.55
N LYS A 183 -16.24 2.29 -23.50
CA LYS A 183 -16.03 1.70 -22.17
C LYS A 183 -17.32 0.98 -21.78
N THR A 184 -17.20 -0.28 -21.35
CA THR A 184 -18.37 -1.00 -20.84
C THR A 184 -18.68 -0.40 -19.47
N GLU A 185 -19.77 0.35 -19.36
CA GLU A 185 -20.24 0.88 -18.09
C GLU A 185 -20.62 -0.30 -17.19
N ALA A 186 -19.92 -0.41 -16.06
CA ALA A 186 -20.09 -1.47 -15.09
C ALA A 186 -21.48 -1.37 -14.43
N ARG A 187 -22.14 -2.52 -14.21
CA ARG A 187 -23.29 -2.60 -13.31
C ARG A 187 -22.80 -2.42 -11.86
N PRO A 188 -23.31 -1.42 -11.12
CA PRO A 188 -22.79 -1.11 -9.80
C PRO A 188 -22.91 -2.24 -8.78
N GLY A 189 -21.92 -2.37 -7.88
CA GLY A 189 -21.91 -3.32 -6.77
C GLY A 189 -21.51 -4.75 -7.15
N ALA A 190 -22.24 -5.40 -8.06
CA ALA A 190 -21.91 -6.77 -8.51
C ALA A 190 -20.57 -6.83 -9.27
N ASP A 191 -20.26 -5.78 -10.04
CA ASP A 191 -19.00 -5.71 -10.79
C ASP A 191 -17.80 -5.42 -9.89
N TYR A 192 -17.98 -4.78 -8.73
CA TYR A 192 -16.88 -4.54 -7.80
C TYR A 192 -16.49 -5.81 -7.04
N GLU A 193 -17.46 -6.60 -6.58
CA GLU A 193 -17.15 -7.87 -5.89
C GLU A 193 -16.54 -8.90 -6.84
N LEU A 194 -17.01 -8.97 -8.09
CA LEU A 194 -16.37 -9.79 -9.12
C LEU A 194 -14.94 -9.29 -9.41
N PHE A 195 -14.77 -7.98 -9.59
CA PHE A 195 -13.45 -7.37 -9.77
C PHE A 195 -12.51 -7.73 -8.61
N ARG A 196 -12.96 -7.52 -7.36
CA ARG A 196 -12.19 -7.81 -6.16
C ARG A 196 -11.77 -9.27 -6.15
N ALA A 197 -12.73 -10.20 -6.28
CA ALA A 197 -12.46 -11.63 -6.26
C ALA A 197 -11.46 -12.06 -7.35
N VAL A 198 -11.61 -11.56 -8.58
CA VAL A 198 -10.72 -11.90 -9.70
C VAL A 198 -9.29 -11.39 -9.47
N PHE A 199 -9.12 -10.16 -9.02
CA PHE A 199 -7.80 -9.58 -8.83
C PHE A 199 -7.12 -10.02 -7.53
N GLU A 200 -7.88 -10.29 -6.46
CA GLU A 200 -7.35 -10.93 -5.24
C GLU A 200 -6.89 -12.37 -5.54
N ASP A 201 -7.64 -13.16 -6.31
CA ASP A 201 -7.20 -14.49 -6.78
C ASP A 201 -5.97 -14.40 -7.71
N ALA A 202 -5.81 -13.29 -8.45
CA ALA A 202 -4.58 -12.98 -9.17
C ALA A 202 -3.42 -12.51 -8.27
N GLY A 203 -3.63 -12.35 -6.96
CA GLY A 203 -2.63 -11.96 -5.98
C GLY A 203 -2.44 -10.45 -5.80
N ALA A 204 -3.33 -9.61 -6.32
CA ALA A 204 -3.30 -8.18 -6.05
C ALA A 204 -3.83 -7.85 -4.64
N LEU A 205 -3.26 -6.81 -4.04
CA LEU A 205 -3.78 -6.18 -2.83
C LEU A 205 -4.82 -5.13 -3.23
N ILE A 206 -6.10 -5.46 -3.07
CA ILE A 206 -7.18 -4.52 -3.34
C ILE A 206 -7.36 -3.61 -2.14
N ALA A 207 -7.27 -2.30 -2.36
CA ALA A 207 -7.49 -1.27 -1.36
C ALA A 207 -8.89 -0.71 -1.48
N ASP A 208 -9.58 -0.53 -0.36
CA ASP A 208 -10.95 -0.06 -0.30
C ASP A 208 -11.06 1.46 -0.19
N THR A 209 -10.02 2.14 0.27
CA THR A 209 -10.00 3.61 0.34
C THR A 209 -8.70 4.14 -0.25
N ILE A 210 -8.67 5.45 -0.55
CA ILE A 210 -7.43 6.11 -0.99
C ILE A 210 -6.38 6.05 0.13
N ALA A 211 -6.78 6.20 1.39
CA ALA A 211 -5.87 6.10 2.53
C ALA A 211 -5.23 4.70 2.60
N GLU A 212 -6.05 3.65 2.48
CA GLU A 212 -5.57 2.27 2.45
C GLU A 212 -4.66 2.01 1.25
N PHE A 213 -5.01 2.53 0.07
CA PHE A 213 -4.19 2.40 -1.13
C PHE A 213 -2.79 2.98 -0.93
N GLU A 214 -2.70 4.19 -0.37
CA GLU A 214 -1.43 4.83 -0.07
C GLU A 214 -0.62 4.06 0.98
N SER A 215 -1.26 3.65 2.08
CA SER A 215 -0.60 2.86 3.12
C SER A 215 -0.11 1.50 2.60
N PHE A 216 -0.85 0.88 1.69
CA PHE A 216 -0.45 -0.40 1.08
C PHE A 216 0.73 -0.24 0.13
N VAL A 217 0.74 0.84 -0.67
CA VAL A 217 1.88 1.13 -1.55
C VAL A 217 3.14 1.36 -0.73
N SER A 218 3.07 2.21 0.30
CA SER A 218 4.23 2.50 1.15
C SER A 218 4.66 1.29 1.97
N GLY A 219 3.73 0.56 2.57
CA GLY A 219 4.03 -0.67 3.29
C GLY A 219 4.67 -1.73 2.40
N ALA A 220 4.18 -1.92 1.18
CA ALA A 220 4.77 -2.88 0.24
C ALA A 220 6.18 -2.48 -0.22
N LEU A 221 6.44 -1.19 -0.39
CA LEU A 221 7.78 -0.67 -0.73
C LEU A 221 8.77 -0.90 0.41
N LEU A 222 8.37 -0.55 1.64
CA LEU A 222 9.21 -0.63 2.84
C LEU A 222 9.46 -2.09 3.26
N LEU A 223 8.49 -2.99 3.06
CA LEU A 223 8.67 -4.43 3.26
C LEU A 223 9.27 -5.16 2.04
N GLY A 224 9.65 -4.47 0.97
CA GLY A 224 10.07 -5.12 -0.29
C GLY A 224 11.26 -6.09 -0.16
N GLY A 225 12.12 -5.89 0.85
CA GLY A 225 13.24 -6.78 1.17
C GLY A 225 12.90 -7.92 2.14
N LYS A 226 11.67 -7.97 2.67
CA LYS A 226 11.24 -8.95 3.67
C LYS A 226 10.43 -10.07 3.00
N SER A 227 10.47 -11.26 3.61
CA SER A 227 9.80 -12.46 3.11
C SER A 227 9.05 -13.13 4.26
N VAL A 228 7.89 -13.69 3.97
CA VAL A 228 7.08 -14.44 4.95
C VAL A 228 6.37 -15.58 4.24
N ASP A 229 6.41 -16.76 4.84
CA ASP A 229 5.77 -17.97 4.31
C ASP A 229 4.62 -18.46 5.21
N GLY A 230 4.67 -18.15 6.51
CA GLY A 230 3.60 -18.43 7.46
C GLY A 230 2.64 -17.26 7.66
N ASN A 231 1.64 -17.44 8.52
CA ASN A 231 0.64 -16.42 8.86
C ASN A 231 0.47 -16.23 10.37
N ARG A 232 1.44 -16.70 11.18
CA ARG A 232 1.42 -16.54 12.63
C ARG A 232 1.88 -15.13 12.97
N VAL A 233 0.93 -14.27 13.33
CA VAL A 233 1.17 -12.87 13.66
C VAL A 233 1.35 -12.70 15.17
N ALA A 234 2.30 -11.87 15.57
CA ALA A 234 2.34 -11.31 16.90
C ALA A 234 1.71 -9.92 16.91
N LEU A 235 0.79 -9.68 17.85
CA LEU A 235 0.17 -8.38 18.08
C LEU A 235 0.68 -7.86 19.42
N MET A 236 1.22 -6.65 19.46
CA MET A 236 1.75 -6.07 20.68
C MET A 236 1.40 -4.59 20.80
N SER A 237 0.96 -4.16 21.98
CA SER A 237 0.70 -2.76 22.29
C SER A 237 0.94 -2.48 23.79
N ASN A 238 1.12 -1.21 24.16
CA ASN A 238 1.04 -0.73 25.54
C ASN A 238 -0.39 -0.27 25.92
N ALA A 239 -1.36 -0.41 25.02
CA ALA A 239 -2.75 -0.01 25.21
C ALA A 239 -3.70 -1.18 24.96
N GLY A 240 -4.49 -1.53 25.98
CA GLY A 240 -5.41 -2.66 25.92
C GLY A 240 -6.48 -2.56 24.82
N PHE A 241 -6.94 -1.34 24.46
CA PHE A 241 -7.93 -1.19 23.38
C PHE A 241 -7.36 -1.59 22.01
N GLU A 242 -6.09 -1.26 21.73
CA GLU A 242 -5.45 -1.64 20.48
C GLU A 242 -5.30 -3.16 20.38
N CYS A 243 -5.02 -3.84 21.49
CA CYS A 243 -4.99 -5.31 21.54
C CYS A 243 -6.34 -5.94 21.12
N VAL A 244 -7.45 -5.36 21.57
CA VAL A 244 -8.79 -5.79 21.18
C VAL A 244 -9.04 -5.52 19.70
N VAL A 245 -8.82 -4.27 19.25
CA VAL A 245 -9.05 -3.87 17.85
C VAL A 245 -8.20 -4.69 16.88
N MET A 246 -6.93 -4.93 17.19
CA MET A 246 -6.05 -5.77 16.38
C MET A 246 -6.54 -7.22 16.30
N SER A 247 -7.05 -7.78 17.40
CA SER A 247 -7.61 -9.13 17.44
C SER A 247 -8.86 -9.27 16.55
N ASP A 248 -9.74 -8.28 16.61
CA ASP A 248 -10.98 -8.27 15.82
C ASP A 248 -10.69 -8.19 14.30
N ASN A 249 -9.51 -7.70 13.92
CA ASN A 249 -9.13 -7.48 12.52
C ASN A 249 -8.24 -8.58 11.89
N LEU A 250 -7.98 -9.68 12.62
CA LEU A 250 -7.21 -10.84 12.11
C LEU A 250 -7.80 -11.47 10.84
N GLY A 251 -9.07 -11.19 10.55
CA GLY A 251 -9.78 -11.71 9.38
C GLY A 251 -10.21 -13.16 9.54
N ASN A 252 -10.58 -13.76 8.41
CA ASN A 252 -11.31 -15.01 8.33
C ASN A 252 -10.91 -15.78 7.06
N GLY A 253 -11.18 -17.08 7.04
CA GLY A 253 -10.91 -17.92 5.87
C GLY A 253 -9.41 -18.01 5.54
N GLU A 254 -9.09 -18.02 4.23
CA GLU A 254 -7.72 -18.20 3.76
C GLU A 254 -6.82 -17.00 4.02
N GLU A 255 -7.39 -15.79 4.10
CA GLU A 255 -6.63 -14.57 4.42
C GLU A 255 -6.30 -14.43 5.90
N ARG A 256 -6.93 -15.21 6.80
CA ARG A 256 -6.80 -15.03 8.25
C ARG A 256 -5.34 -15.08 8.72
N LEU A 257 -4.97 -14.12 9.57
CA LEU A 257 -3.76 -14.20 10.39
C LEU A 257 -4.04 -15.02 11.65
N GLU A 258 -3.14 -15.95 11.97
CA GLU A 258 -3.22 -16.76 13.18
C GLU A 258 -2.44 -16.07 14.30
N PRO A 259 -3.01 -15.84 15.49
CA PRO A 259 -2.20 -15.39 16.61
C PRO A 259 -1.11 -16.40 16.92
N ALA A 260 0.16 -15.98 16.87
CA ALA A 260 1.29 -16.79 17.28
C ALA A 260 1.19 -17.19 18.76
N ALA A 261 1.47 -18.46 19.06
CA ALA A 261 1.69 -18.92 20.42
C ALA A 261 3.16 -18.76 20.77
N PHE A 262 3.48 -17.92 21.76
CA PHE A 262 4.85 -17.68 22.17
C PHE A 262 5.48 -18.90 22.82
N SER A 263 6.75 -19.14 22.53
CA SER A 263 7.54 -20.18 23.17
C SER A 263 7.77 -19.86 24.66
N THR A 264 8.07 -20.90 25.45
CA THR A 264 8.41 -20.74 26.87
C THR A 264 9.59 -19.79 27.07
N GLU A 265 10.58 -19.84 26.18
CA GLU A 265 11.74 -18.95 26.24
C GLU A 265 11.39 -17.49 25.97
N THR A 266 10.54 -17.23 24.97
CA THR A 266 10.04 -15.87 24.69
C THR A 266 9.21 -15.33 25.85
N MET A 267 8.30 -16.15 26.41
CA MET A 267 7.52 -15.75 27.58
C MET A 267 8.42 -15.42 28.78
N ARG A 268 9.51 -16.19 28.99
CA ARG A 268 10.53 -15.90 30.01
C ARG A 268 11.21 -14.55 29.78
N ARG A 269 11.72 -14.31 28.56
CA ARG A 269 12.39 -13.05 28.18
C ARG A 269 11.48 -11.83 28.33
N ILE A 270 10.23 -11.94 27.90
CA ILE A 270 9.22 -10.88 28.08
C ILE A 270 8.99 -10.65 29.58
N GLY A 271 8.80 -11.72 30.37
CA GLY A 271 8.60 -11.62 31.80
C GLY A 271 9.74 -10.93 32.53
N GLU A 272 10.99 -11.19 32.13
CA GLU A 272 12.18 -10.52 32.66
C GLU A 272 12.24 -9.04 32.30
N ALA A 273 11.88 -8.67 31.08
CA ALA A 273 11.81 -7.27 30.64
C ALA A 273 10.74 -6.48 31.39
N LEU A 274 9.61 -7.13 31.71
CA LEU A 274 8.44 -6.51 32.34
C LEU A 274 8.50 -6.54 33.89
N ALA A 275 9.32 -7.41 34.48
CA ALA A 275 9.43 -7.58 35.93
C ALA A 275 9.85 -6.33 36.72
N PRO A 276 10.84 -5.52 36.26
CA PRO A 276 11.25 -4.31 36.98
C PRO A 276 10.12 -3.30 37.17
N LEU A 277 9.14 -3.30 36.27
CA LEU A 277 7.97 -2.42 36.28
C LEU A 277 6.75 -3.07 36.94
N GLY A 278 6.86 -4.32 37.39
CA GLY A 278 5.78 -5.08 38.02
C GLY A 278 4.66 -5.51 37.08
N ILE A 279 4.80 -5.30 35.76
CA ILE A 279 3.77 -5.57 34.75
C ILE A 279 3.47 -7.07 34.66
N ASN A 280 4.50 -7.91 34.81
CA ASN A 280 4.38 -9.36 34.81
C ASN A 280 3.52 -9.95 35.95
N LYS A 281 3.13 -9.13 36.95
CA LYS A 281 2.23 -9.54 38.04
C LYS A 281 0.77 -9.22 37.77
N ILE A 282 0.50 -8.35 36.81
CA ILE A 282 -0.84 -7.81 36.53
C ILE A 282 -1.35 -8.19 35.14
N GLN A 283 -0.45 -8.60 34.24
CA GLN A 283 -0.82 -8.92 32.87
C GLN A 283 -0.21 -10.26 32.43
N ASP A 284 -1.06 -11.09 31.83
CA ASP A 284 -0.66 -12.39 31.29
C ASP A 284 0.15 -12.19 29.99
N ILE A 285 1.28 -12.90 29.90
CA ILE A 285 2.10 -12.89 28.68
C ILE A 285 1.47 -13.86 27.67
N ARG A 286 0.64 -13.31 26.79
CA ARG A 286 0.02 -14.02 25.68
C ARG A 286 -0.12 -13.09 24.47
N ASN A 287 -0.65 -13.62 23.37
CA ASN A 287 -0.91 -12.85 22.16
C ASN A 287 -2.43 -12.56 22.05
N PRO A 288 -2.87 -11.31 21.85
CA PRO A 288 -2.08 -10.08 21.83
C PRO A 288 -1.37 -9.79 23.16
N LEU A 289 -0.17 -9.22 23.05
CA LEU A 289 0.67 -8.83 24.18
C LEU A 289 0.40 -7.37 24.54
N ASP A 290 -0.28 -7.16 25.67
CA ASP A 290 -0.41 -5.84 26.28
C ASP A 290 0.73 -5.64 27.29
N VAL A 291 1.64 -4.71 27.01
CA VAL A 291 2.72 -4.36 27.94
C VAL A 291 2.35 -3.21 28.87
N THR A 292 1.12 -2.71 28.81
CA THR A 292 0.53 -1.63 29.62
C THR A 292 1.19 -0.26 29.45
N PRO A 293 0.50 0.85 29.78
CA PRO A 293 1.03 2.19 29.57
C PRO A 293 2.25 2.56 30.44
N VAL A 294 2.56 1.76 31.46
CA VAL A 294 3.71 1.98 32.34
C VAL A 294 5.02 1.41 31.78
N ALA A 295 4.96 0.61 30.70
CA ALA A 295 6.15 0.14 30.01
C ALA A 295 6.95 1.31 29.43
N ASP A 296 8.23 1.41 29.82
CA ASP A 296 9.17 2.36 29.24
C ASP A 296 9.73 1.87 27.90
N ASP A 297 10.48 2.73 27.20
CA ASP A 297 11.05 2.43 25.90
C ASP A 297 11.92 1.15 25.93
N ALA A 298 12.62 0.89 27.04
CA ALA A 298 13.50 -0.25 27.19
C ALA A 298 12.70 -1.55 27.35
N ALA A 299 11.71 -1.57 28.25
CA ALA A 299 10.84 -2.71 28.48
C ALA A 299 9.99 -3.03 27.25
N PHE A 300 9.43 -2.00 26.60
CA PHE A 300 8.67 -2.15 25.36
C PHE A 300 9.56 -2.75 24.26
N ALA A 301 10.72 -2.17 23.98
CA ALA A 301 11.61 -2.69 22.94
C ALA A 301 12.14 -4.09 23.25
N ALA A 302 12.44 -4.41 24.51
CA ALA A 302 12.87 -5.75 24.91
C ALA A 302 11.77 -6.80 24.67
N ALA A 303 10.51 -6.46 24.98
CA ALA A 303 9.37 -7.33 24.67
C ALA A 303 9.16 -7.48 23.15
N ALA A 304 9.22 -6.39 22.39
CA ALA A 304 9.09 -6.41 20.93
C ALA A 304 10.20 -7.25 20.27
N GLY A 305 11.44 -7.11 20.73
CA GLY A 305 12.57 -7.92 20.29
C GLY A 305 12.39 -9.40 20.60
N ALA A 306 11.96 -9.75 21.83
CA ALA A 306 11.68 -11.14 22.20
C ALA A 306 10.57 -11.76 21.33
N VAL A 307 9.50 -11.02 21.06
CA VAL A 307 8.42 -11.43 20.16
C VAL A 307 8.94 -11.66 18.73
N LEU A 308 9.76 -10.74 18.20
CA LEU A 308 10.31 -10.85 16.86
C LEU A 308 11.39 -11.94 16.73
N ASP A 309 12.05 -12.33 17.81
CA ASP A 309 12.97 -13.46 17.83
C ASP A 309 12.24 -14.82 17.88
N ASP A 310 10.98 -14.86 18.34
CA ASP A 310 10.27 -16.11 18.60
C ASP A 310 10.06 -16.95 17.33
N PRO A 311 10.52 -18.22 17.26
CA PRO A 311 10.40 -19.05 16.06
C PRO A 311 8.94 -19.41 15.68
N GLY A 312 8.01 -19.22 16.60
CA GLY A 312 6.57 -19.33 16.44
C GLY A 312 5.91 -18.11 15.77
N VAL A 313 6.64 -17.00 15.62
CA VAL A 313 6.17 -15.75 15.02
C VAL A 313 6.71 -15.62 13.60
N ASP A 314 5.81 -15.38 12.63
CA ASP A 314 6.15 -15.19 11.21
C ASP A 314 6.16 -13.70 10.82
N CYS A 315 5.27 -12.90 11.42
CA CYS A 315 5.19 -11.45 11.22
C CYS A 315 4.63 -10.76 12.48
N ALA A 316 4.72 -9.42 12.56
CA ALA A 316 4.19 -8.70 13.72
C ALA A 316 3.54 -7.34 13.40
N VAL A 317 2.61 -6.93 14.25
CA VAL A 317 2.11 -5.55 14.36
C VAL A 317 2.50 -5.04 15.75
N ILE A 318 3.38 -4.05 15.78
CA ILE A 318 3.95 -3.48 17.00
C ILE A 318 3.40 -2.06 17.18
N SER A 319 2.71 -1.80 18.28
CA SER A 319 1.95 -0.57 18.48
C SER A 319 2.40 0.20 19.74
N PRO A 320 3.43 1.05 19.64
CA PRO A 320 3.78 1.98 20.71
C PRO A 320 2.82 3.17 20.69
N LEU A 321 1.76 3.13 21.52
CA LEU A 321 0.87 4.26 21.70
C LEU A 321 1.60 5.40 22.45
N PRO A 322 1.77 6.59 21.84
CA PRO A 322 2.72 7.59 22.30
C PRO A 322 2.11 8.65 23.26
N LEU A 323 0.88 8.44 23.74
CA LEU A 323 0.14 9.41 24.57
C LEU A 323 0.47 9.33 26.07
N GLY A 324 1.27 8.34 26.49
CA GLY A 324 1.70 8.18 27.88
C GLY A 324 3.00 8.94 28.17
N PRO A 325 3.23 9.41 29.41
CA PRO A 325 4.42 10.21 29.75
C PRO A 325 5.73 9.38 29.83
N VAL A 326 5.68 8.11 29.44
CA VAL A 326 6.76 7.14 29.67
C VAL A 326 7.63 6.99 28.43
N LEU A 327 7.01 6.86 27.25
CA LEU A 327 7.73 6.69 25.99
C LEU A 327 8.32 8.02 25.50
N GLN A 328 9.47 7.96 24.83
CA GLN A 328 10.11 9.13 24.21
C GLN A 328 9.67 9.24 22.75
N THR A 329 8.55 9.93 22.51
CA THR A 329 7.82 9.86 21.23
C THR A 329 7.63 11.21 20.54
N LEU A 330 7.73 12.31 21.28
CA LEU A 330 7.73 13.67 20.73
C LEU A 330 9.14 14.20 20.47
N PRO A 331 9.34 15.09 19.47
CA PRO A 331 10.55 15.91 19.37
C PRO A 331 10.79 16.70 20.65
N ALA A 332 12.06 16.89 21.05
CA ALA A 332 12.38 17.71 22.21
C ALA A 332 11.74 19.11 22.11
N GLY A 333 11.05 19.54 23.18
CA GLY A 333 10.25 20.75 23.17
C GLY A 333 9.85 21.24 24.57
N GLU A 334 9.23 22.43 24.62
CA GLU A 334 8.72 22.99 25.87
C GLU A 334 7.41 22.29 26.30
N GLY A 335 7.24 22.04 27.60
CA GLY A 335 6.00 21.50 28.17
C GLY A 335 5.99 19.98 28.42
N HIS A 336 7.01 19.25 27.97
CA HIS A 336 7.21 17.83 28.28
C HIS A 336 8.70 17.50 28.43
N ARG A 337 9.01 16.24 28.75
CA ARG A 337 10.38 15.73 28.90
C ARG A 337 10.80 14.73 27.82
N GLU A 338 9.89 14.45 26.89
CA GLU A 338 10.17 13.53 25.78
C GLU A 338 11.22 14.08 24.82
N ASP A 339 12.07 13.19 24.33
CA ASP A 339 12.99 13.43 23.22
C ASP A 339 13.11 12.16 22.36
N MET A 340 12.35 12.13 21.26
CA MET A 340 12.38 11.02 20.30
C MET A 340 13.76 10.83 19.62
N GLU A 341 14.63 11.84 19.65
CA GLU A 341 16.00 11.73 19.14
C GLU A 341 17.00 11.22 20.19
N GLY A 342 16.59 11.04 21.45
CA GLY A 342 17.44 10.45 22.49
C GLY A 342 17.85 9.00 22.16
N GLU A 343 19.08 8.58 22.52
CA GLU A 343 19.61 7.23 22.19
C GLU A 343 18.73 6.07 22.69
N GLY A 344 17.98 6.30 23.76
CA GLY A 344 17.07 5.32 24.36
C GLY A 344 15.63 5.40 23.88
N SER A 345 15.30 6.22 22.88
CA SER A 345 13.92 6.40 22.44
C SER A 345 13.34 5.16 21.75
N ILE A 346 12.03 4.99 21.84
CA ILE A 346 11.33 3.86 21.22
C ILE A 346 11.55 3.82 19.71
N GLY A 347 11.60 4.98 19.05
CA GLY A 347 11.90 5.10 17.62
C GLY A 347 13.24 4.48 17.26
N LYS A 348 14.33 4.89 17.95
CA LYS A 348 15.68 4.34 17.72
C LYS A 348 15.77 2.86 18.05
N ARG A 349 15.11 2.41 19.13
CA ARG A 349 15.09 0.99 19.51
C ARG A 349 14.40 0.11 18.48
N LEU A 350 13.27 0.55 17.93
CA LEU A 350 12.57 -0.17 16.85
C LEU A 350 13.40 -0.21 15.55
N ILE A 351 14.18 0.84 15.28
CA ILE A 351 15.14 0.86 14.17
C ILE A 351 16.27 -0.16 14.37
N GLU A 352 16.80 -0.31 15.58
CA GLU A 352 17.80 -1.34 15.84
C GLU A 352 17.21 -2.75 15.72
N ILE A 353 15.99 -2.97 16.21
CA ILE A 353 15.26 -4.22 16.02
C ILE A 353 15.06 -4.54 14.53
N SER A 354 14.70 -3.55 13.72
CA SER A 354 14.43 -3.77 12.29
C SER A 354 15.66 -4.21 11.48
N LYS A 355 16.86 -3.80 11.92
CA LYS A 355 18.13 -4.24 11.36
C LYS A 355 18.51 -5.66 11.79
N ALA A 356 18.01 -6.12 12.94
CA ALA A 356 18.35 -7.41 13.53
C ALA A 356 17.42 -8.56 13.10
N THR A 357 16.24 -8.27 12.53
CA THR A 357 15.25 -9.29 12.15
C THR A 357 14.95 -9.30 10.66
N ASP A 358 14.80 -10.49 10.08
CA ASP A 358 14.28 -10.69 8.72
C ASP A 358 12.75 -10.83 8.67
N LYS A 359 12.09 -10.93 9.83
CA LYS A 359 10.65 -11.03 9.89
C LYS A 359 10.01 -9.69 9.53
N PRO A 360 8.98 -9.67 8.68
CA PRO A 360 8.25 -8.45 8.39
C PRO A 360 7.43 -8.04 9.60
N PHE A 361 7.57 -6.78 10.00
CA PHE A 361 6.68 -6.15 10.95
C PHE A 361 6.32 -4.75 10.50
N VAL A 362 5.18 -4.26 11.01
CA VAL A 362 4.73 -2.88 10.83
C VAL A 362 4.58 -2.24 12.21
N VAL A 363 4.73 -0.92 12.24
CA VAL A 363 4.52 -0.13 13.45
C VAL A 363 3.21 0.64 13.31
N ASN A 364 2.40 0.64 14.36
CA ASN A 364 1.26 1.52 14.49
C ASN A 364 1.58 2.66 15.46
N VAL A 365 1.28 3.89 15.07
CA VAL A 365 1.38 5.09 15.92
C VAL A 365 0.03 5.79 15.86
N ASP A 366 -0.90 5.34 16.69
CA ASP A 366 -2.29 5.83 16.74
C ASP A 366 -2.37 7.14 17.52
N SER A 367 -2.06 8.26 16.84
CA SER A 367 -2.02 9.60 17.44
C SER A 367 -2.08 10.72 16.40
N GLY A 368 -2.20 11.97 16.88
CA GLY A 368 -2.28 13.17 16.05
C GLY A 368 -0.95 13.63 15.42
N ALA A 369 -1.01 14.75 14.71
CA ALA A 369 0.09 15.28 13.88
C ALA A 369 1.38 15.62 14.65
N ASP A 370 1.30 15.82 15.97
CA ASP A 370 2.49 16.06 16.83
C ASP A 370 3.49 14.89 16.79
N TYR A 371 3.01 13.69 16.43
CA TYR A 371 3.80 12.46 16.31
C TYR A 371 4.22 12.13 14.87
N ASP A 372 3.87 12.97 13.88
CA ASP A 372 4.32 12.79 12.50
C ASP A 372 5.86 12.71 12.37
N PRO A 373 6.67 13.46 13.16
CA PRO A 373 8.12 13.30 13.15
C PRO A 373 8.59 11.88 13.51
N LEU A 374 7.97 11.22 14.48
CA LEU A 374 8.29 9.84 14.85
C LEU A 374 7.93 8.88 13.70
N CYS A 375 6.77 9.06 13.08
CA CYS A 375 6.37 8.28 11.91
C CYS A 375 7.39 8.43 10.78
N ALA A 376 7.80 9.66 10.47
CA ALA A 376 8.80 9.95 9.44
C ALA A 376 10.15 9.30 9.76
N MET A 377 10.62 9.39 11.01
CA MET A 377 11.86 8.74 11.46
C MET A 377 11.85 7.23 11.18
N LEU A 378 10.75 6.56 11.51
CA LEU A 378 10.59 5.12 11.31
C LEU A 378 10.51 4.75 9.82
N GLU A 379 9.72 5.48 9.02
CA GLU A 379 9.59 5.24 7.57
C GLU A 379 10.90 5.50 6.82
N GLU A 380 11.63 6.56 7.19
CA GLU A 380 12.93 6.87 6.61
C GLU A 380 13.94 5.74 6.85
N ALA A 381 13.85 5.11 8.03
CA ALA A 381 14.63 3.94 8.43
C ALA A 381 14.14 2.60 7.83
N GLY A 382 13.08 2.61 7.02
CA GLY A 382 12.59 1.42 6.33
C GLY A 382 11.47 0.65 7.04
N ILE A 383 10.89 1.21 8.11
CA ILE A 383 9.82 0.57 8.88
C ILE A 383 8.47 1.12 8.40
N PRO A 384 7.53 0.27 7.93
CA PRO A 384 6.18 0.73 7.61
C PRO A 384 5.45 1.24 8.84
N VAL A 385 4.85 2.44 8.74
CA VAL A 385 4.06 3.04 9.80
C VAL A 385 2.60 3.19 9.39
N PHE A 386 1.70 2.88 10.31
CA PHE A 386 0.25 3.06 10.18
C PHE A 386 -0.24 3.98 11.30
N ARG A 387 -1.34 4.70 11.04
CA ARG A 387 -1.97 5.60 12.01
C ARG A 387 -3.19 4.98 12.69
N ASP A 388 -3.66 3.85 12.18
CA ASP A 388 -4.76 3.08 12.75
C ASP A 388 -4.33 1.61 12.86
N CYS A 389 -4.52 1.01 14.04
CA CYS A 389 -4.06 -0.35 14.31
C CYS A 389 -4.83 -1.41 13.49
N ASP A 390 -6.10 -1.17 13.16
CA ASP A 390 -6.88 -2.04 12.29
C ASP A 390 -6.36 -2.01 10.84
N ALA A 391 -5.96 -0.83 10.33
CA ALA A 391 -5.35 -0.67 9.03
C ALA A 391 -3.99 -1.40 8.95
N ALA A 392 -3.20 -1.34 10.03
CA ALA A 392 -1.94 -2.07 10.15
C ALA A 392 -2.15 -3.59 10.03
N VAL A 393 -3.13 -4.14 10.76
CA VAL A 393 -3.48 -5.57 10.71
C VAL A 393 -4.05 -5.95 9.34
N ARG A 394 -4.92 -5.12 8.76
CA ARG A 394 -5.50 -5.34 7.42
C ARG A 394 -4.43 -5.38 6.33
N PHE A 395 -3.48 -4.44 6.36
CA PHE A 395 -2.32 -4.47 5.48
C PHE A 395 -1.51 -5.74 5.68
N MET A 396 -1.13 -6.07 6.92
CA MET A 396 -0.33 -7.26 7.20
C MET A 396 -1.03 -8.52 6.70
N ARG A 397 -2.35 -8.62 6.90
CA ARG A 397 -3.19 -9.72 6.42
C ARG A 397 -3.10 -9.90 4.91
N LYS A 398 -3.39 -8.83 4.16
CA LYS A 398 -3.37 -8.84 2.69
C LYS A 398 -1.95 -9.07 2.15
N TRP A 399 -0.96 -8.42 2.75
CA TRP A 399 0.44 -8.55 2.36
C TRP A 399 0.91 -9.99 2.59
N VAL A 400 0.77 -10.58 3.78
CA VAL A 400 1.12 -11.99 4.05
C VAL A 400 0.33 -12.95 3.14
N GLY A 401 -0.97 -12.73 2.98
CA GLY A 401 -1.86 -13.58 2.18
C GLY A 401 -1.46 -13.71 0.71
N ARG A 402 -0.91 -12.63 0.10
CA ARG A 402 -0.54 -12.60 -1.33
C ARG A 402 0.40 -13.71 -1.78
N ARG A 403 1.29 -14.16 -0.88
CA ARG A 403 2.25 -15.24 -1.17
C ARG A 403 1.63 -16.62 -1.02
N ARG A 404 0.72 -16.77 -0.05
CA ARG A 404 0.07 -18.05 0.26
C ARG A 404 -0.82 -18.55 -0.87
N ILE A 405 -1.29 -17.65 -1.74
CA ILE A 405 -1.98 -17.99 -3.00
C ILE A 405 -1.10 -18.89 -3.89
N TRP A 406 0.22 -18.72 -3.86
CA TRP A 406 1.15 -19.47 -4.70
C TRP A 406 1.80 -20.68 -4.03
N THR A 407 1.91 -20.66 -2.69
CA THR A 407 2.61 -21.71 -1.93
C THR A 407 1.66 -22.76 -1.34
N THR A 408 0.36 -22.49 -1.24
CA THR A 408 -0.63 -23.46 -0.77
C THR A 408 -1.01 -24.42 -1.89
N PRO A 409 -0.87 -25.75 -1.71
CA PRO A 409 -1.32 -26.72 -2.72
C PRO A 409 -2.81 -26.50 -2.98
N SER A 410 -3.20 -26.27 -4.24
CA SER A 410 -4.61 -26.03 -4.59
C SER A 410 -5.44 -27.21 -4.08
N ARG A 411 -6.36 -26.98 -3.14
CA ARG A 411 -7.42 -27.96 -2.89
C ARG A 411 -8.19 -28.06 -4.20
N SER A 412 -8.06 -29.20 -4.89
CA SER A 412 -8.77 -29.48 -6.13
C SER A 412 -10.27 -29.27 -5.88
N MET A 413 -10.80 -28.16 -6.37
CA MET A 413 -12.23 -27.86 -6.33
C MET A 413 -12.96 -28.66 -7.41
N ILE A 414 -12.67 -29.96 -7.53
CA ILE A 414 -13.35 -30.91 -8.42
C ILE A 414 -13.37 -32.27 -7.70
N SER A 415 -14.36 -32.48 -6.85
CA SER A 415 -14.79 -33.82 -6.41
C SER A 415 -16.21 -33.73 -5.87
N ARG A 416 -17.15 -33.37 -6.73
CA ARG A 416 -18.57 -33.71 -6.58
C ARG A 416 -19.09 -34.27 -7.89
N THR A 417 -18.44 -35.32 -8.39
CA THR A 417 -19.16 -36.32 -9.18
C THR A 417 -20.06 -37.07 -8.21
N SER A 418 -21.32 -36.66 -8.20
CA SER A 418 -22.44 -37.46 -7.74
C SER A 418 -22.36 -38.84 -8.40
N THR A 419 -21.86 -39.83 -7.66
CA THR A 419 -22.15 -41.24 -7.95
C THR A 419 -23.64 -41.43 -7.67
N ARG A 420 -24.43 -41.29 -8.72
CA ARG A 420 -25.80 -41.82 -8.78
C ARG A 420 -25.68 -43.35 -8.66
N ASN A 421 -25.61 -43.85 -7.42
CA ASN A 421 -25.81 -45.25 -7.12
C ASN A 421 -27.26 -45.58 -7.49
N GLY A 422 -27.42 -46.41 -8.53
CA GLY A 422 -28.69 -47.01 -8.88
C GLY A 422 -29.22 -47.84 -7.71
N SER A 423 -30.47 -47.58 -7.35
CA SER A 423 -31.25 -48.45 -6.47
C SER A 423 -31.53 -49.78 -7.18
N PRO A 424 -31.39 -50.94 -6.52
CA PRO A 424 -31.87 -52.20 -7.06
C PRO A 424 -33.39 -52.25 -6.93
N ARG A 425 -34.08 -52.57 -8.05
CA ARG A 425 -35.52 -52.88 -8.05
C ARG A 425 -35.78 -54.15 -7.22
N PRO A 426 -36.82 -54.20 -6.38
CA PRO A 426 -37.21 -55.41 -5.70
C PRO A 426 -37.91 -56.38 -6.67
N THR A 427 -37.50 -57.65 -6.60
CA THR A 427 -38.13 -58.78 -7.29
C THR A 427 -39.49 -59.08 -6.66
N ALA A 428 -40.57 -58.83 -7.40
CA ALA A 428 -41.87 -59.42 -7.13
C ALA A 428 -41.99 -60.73 -7.93
N ARG A 429 -42.10 -61.87 -7.24
CA ARG A 429 -42.64 -63.11 -7.79
C ARG A 429 -44.06 -63.29 -7.26
N SER A 430 -45.04 -63.29 -8.15
CA SER A 430 -46.24 -64.14 -8.15
C SER A 430 -47.10 -63.79 -9.37
N GLY A 431 -47.45 -64.80 -10.16
CA GLY A 431 -48.17 -64.71 -11.42
C GLY A 431 -47.51 -65.58 -12.48
#